data_AF-A0A916HQ22-F1
#
_entry.id   AF-A0A916HQ22-F1
#
_cell.length_a   1.000
_cell.length_b   1.000
_cell.length_c   1.000
_cell.angle_alpha   90.00
_cell.angle_beta   90.00
_cell.angle_gamma   90.00
#
_symmetry.space_group_name_H-M   'P 1'
#
loop_
_entity.id
_entity.type
_entity.pdbx_description
1 polymer ?
#
loop_
_entity_poly.entity_id
_entity_poly.type
_entity_poly.pdbx_seq_one_letter_code
_entity_poly.pdbx_strand_id
1 'polypeptide(L)'
;MFRSGIAGATCFLVAGVLAGCRSAPKDVLTPPRVLTAPYDSSAGEVLWAVVPLRNESGTSVVDVLMVSDKLVAAAEEAEGIRCVPLNRTIEAMRSLKMNGVRSPAEARRLAQTMGVDGVLVGSVTAYDPYTPVMGLSVALFARPGGMAVTRTALSPRELGNSPTEGPPPPTRFGEDPLASASVHLDAKNNQVLMDVKSYGEGRLKGPSALGWRRYLMSVDGYSEFCAFRTIDEVLRQEWVRVTRTAVVSGEQGKDR
;
A
#
# COMPACT_ATOMS: atom_id res chain seq x y z
N MET A 1 28.29 78.41 53.29
CA MET A 1 29.12 77.41 52.56
C MET A 1 28.20 76.67 51.59
N PHE A 2 28.23 77.08 50.33
CA PHE A 2 27.42 76.51 49.25
C PHE A 2 28.00 75.15 48.83
N ARG A 3 27.13 74.14 48.67
CA ARG A 3 27.46 72.90 47.95
C ARG A 3 26.34 72.57 46.96
N SER A 4 26.76 72.54 45.70
CA SER A 4 26.05 72.12 44.49
C SER A 4 25.67 70.63 44.50
N GLY A 5 24.68 70.25 43.68
CA GLY A 5 24.54 68.87 43.21
C GLY A 5 23.15 68.47 42.73
N ILE A 6 22.84 68.76 41.47
CA ILE A 6 21.67 68.28 40.71
C ILE A 6 21.90 66.81 40.29
N ALA A 7 20.78 66.10 40.04
CA ALA A 7 20.60 64.93 39.17
C ALA A 7 20.45 63.56 39.87
N GLY A 8 19.30 62.94 39.65
CA GLY A 8 19.02 61.56 40.05
C GLY A 8 17.57 61.14 39.82
N ALA A 9 17.00 61.46 38.66
CA ALA A 9 15.74 60.87 38.21
C ALA A 9 16.03 59.44 37.73
N THR A 10 15.77 58.43 38.57
CA THR A 10 15.90 57.02 38.19
C THR A 10 14.53 56.36 38.26
N CYS A 11 13.88 56.42 37.11
CA CYS A 11 12.74 55.62 36.70
C CYS A 11 13.23 54.19 36.42
N PHE A 12 12.80 53.18 37.17
CA PHE A 12 12.85 51.77 36.73
C PHE A 12 11.88 50.92 37.56
N LEU A 13 10.60 50.99 37.23
CA LEU A 13 9.54 50.18 37.82
C LEU A 13 8.64 49.61 36.72
N VAL A 14 9.23 48.94 35.72
CA VAL A 14 8.50 48.09 34.76
C VAL A 14 9.44 47.01 34.20
N ALA A 15 9.63 45.89 34.89
CA ALA A 15 10.39 44.75 34.39
C ALA A 15 9.72 43.41 34.78
N GLY A 16 8.43 43.25 34.48
CA GLY A 16 7.67 42.08 34.95
C GLY A 16 6.59 41.52 34.03
N VAL A 17 6.47 41.92 32.75
CA VAL A 17 5.30 41.51 31.92
C VAL A 17 5.66 40.91 30.54
N LEU A 18 6.93 40.66 30.21
CA LEU A 18 7.30 40.15 28.87
C LEU A 18 7.62 38.65 28.77
N ALA A 19 7.33 37.84 29.80
CA ALA A 19 7.47 36.38 29.72
C ALA A 19 6.10 35.70 29.53
N GLY A 20 5.41 36.00 28.42
CA GLY A 20 3.99 35.65 28.28
C GLY A 20 3.49 35.29 26.89
N CYS A 21 4.32 34.76 25.99
CA CYS A 21 3.86 34.10 24.76
C CYS A 21 4.80 32.93 24.40
N ARG A 22 4.74 31.84 25.18
CA ARG A 22 5.27 30.55 24.70
C ARG A 22 4.25 30.00 23.70
N SER A 23 4.37 30.43 22.44
CA SER A 23 3.56 29.95 21.33
C SER A 23 3.56 28.41 21.37
N ALA A 24 2.39 27.80 21.52
CA ALA A 24 2.24 26.36 21.41
C ALA A 24 2.86 25.92 20.07
N PRO A 25 3.63 24.81 20.02
CA PRO A 25 4.22 24.34 18.78
C PRO A 25 3.11 24.18 17.75
N LYS A 26 3.20 24.95 16.67
CA LYS A 26 2.27 24.91 15.54
C LYS A 26 2.28 23.48 15.00
N ASP A 27 1.11 22.89 14.82
CA ASP A 27 0.95 21.57 14.23
C ASP A 27 1.43 21.66 12.77
N VAL A 28 2.68 21.26 12.53
CA VAL A 28 3.28 21.24 11.20
C VAL A 28 2.83 19.94 10.56
N LEU A 29 1.88 20.04 9.62
CA LEU A 29 1.41 18.90 8.86
C LEU A 29 2.50 18.47 7.88
N THR A 30 3.07 17.29 8.09
CA THR A 30 3.96 16.62 7.14
C THR A 30 3.11 15.70 6.26
N PRO A 31 3.24 15.71 4.92
CA PRO A 31 2.50 14.76 4.09
C PRO A 31 3.01 13.34 4.33
N PRO A 32 2.10 12.34 4.44
CA PRO A 32 2.51 10.94 4.55
C PRO A 32 3.09 10.43 3.23
N ARG A 33 3.85 9.33 3.31
CA ARG A 33 4.29 8.59 2.11
C ARG A 33 3.07 8.01 1.40
N VAL A 34 2.89 8.40 0.14
CA VAL A 34 1.83 7.89 -0.74
C VAL A 34 2.38 6.76 -1.61
N LEU A 35 1.56 5.75 -1.88
CA LEU A 35 1.86 4.67 -2.82
C LEU A 35 1.21 5.02 -4.17
N THR A 36 1.95 4.85 -5.27
CA THR A 36 1.43 5.11 -6.62
C THR A 36 1.51 3.85 -7.46
N ALA A 37 0.38 3.47 -8.06
CA ALA A 37 0.30 2.31 -8.93
C ALA A 37 0.96 2.59 -10.30
N PRO A 38 1.53 1.56 -10.96
CA PRO A 38 2.20 1.69 -12.26
C PRO A 38 1.23 1.79 -13.46
N TYR A 39 -0.06 2.01 -13.22
CA TYR A 39 -1.08 2.00 -14.27
C TYR A 39 -1.33 3.41 -14.79
N ASP A 40 -1.72 3.51 -16.06
CA ASP A 40 -2.08 4.78 -16.67
C ASP A 40 -3.43 5.27 -16.11
N SER A 41 -3.37 6.24 -15.20
CA SER A 41 -4.55 6.83 -14.56
C SER A 41 -5.44 7.59 -15.54
N SER A 42 -4.98 7.91 -16.75
CA SER A 42 -5.82 8.54 -17.78
C SER A 42 -6.86 7.58 -18.36
N ALA A 43 -6.61 6.27 -18.31
CA ALA A 43 -7.54 5.22 -18.72
C ALA A 43 -8.55 4.84 -17.62
N GLY A 44 -8.44 5.44 -16.44
CA GLY A 44 -9.21 5.13 -15.24
C GLY A 44 -8.40 4.40 -14.17
N GLU A 45 -8.93 4.37 -12.95
CA GLU A 45 -8.34 3.63 -11.83
C GLU A 45 -8.61 2.14 -11.98
N VAL A 46 -7.64 1.33 -11.57
CA VAL A 46 -7.77 -0.13 -11.62
C VAL A 46 -8.54 -0.63 -10.41
N LEU A 47 -9.55 -1.48 -10.63
CA LEU A 47 -10.39 -1.99 -9.56
C LEU A 47 -9.85 -3.32 -9.03
N TRP A 48 -9.49 -3.37 -7.76
CA TRP A 48 -9.03 -4.54 -7.03
C TRP A 48 -10.09 -5.04 -6.05
N ALA A 49 -10.04 -6.33 -5.73
CA ALA A 49 -10.75 -6.92 -4.59
C ALA A 49 -9.79 -7.70 -3.72
N VAL A 50 -10.00 -7.68 -2.40
CA VAL A 50 -9.25 -8.52 -1.45
C VAL A 50 -10.13 -9.68 -1.05
N VAL A 51 -9.61 -10.89 -1.19
CA VAL A 51 -10.21 -12.11 -0.63
C VAL A 51 -9.83 -12.19 0.86
N PRO A 52 -10.76 -12.59 1.76
CA PRO A 52 -10.42 -12.83 3.16
C PRO A 52 -9.18 -13.71 3.25
N LEU A 53 -8.18 -13.22 3.96
CA LEU A 53 -6.91 -13.91 4.11
C LEU A 53 -7.14 -15.29 4.75
N ARG A 54 -6.19 -16.20 4.53
CA ARG A 54 -6.16 -17.48 5.24
C ARG A 54 -5.22 -17.38 6.44
N ASN A 55 -5.52 -18.10 7.50
CA ASN A 55 -4.60 -18.20 8.62
C ASN A 55 -3.67 -19.40 8.43
N GLU A 56 -2.38 -19.13 8.26
CA GLU A 56 -1.30 -20.09 8.15
C GLU A 56 -0.20 -19.81 9.20
N SER A 57 -0.49 -18.98 10.20
CA SER A 57 0.45 -18.52 11.22
C SER A 57 0.75 -19.56 12.31
N GLY A 58 -0.02 -20.65 12.37
CA GLY A 58 0.05 -21.65 13.43
C GLY A 58 -0.66 -21.25 14.73
N THR A 59 -1.31 -20.08 14.79
CA THR A 59 -2.06 -19.61 15.97
C THR A 59 -3.55 -19.47 15.66
N SER A 60 -4.44 -19.63 16.65
CA SER A 60 -5.90 -19.45 16.47
C SER A 60 -6.41 -18.05 16.80
N VAL A 61 -5.55 -17.19 17.35
CA VAL A 61 -5.92 -15.85 17.87
C VAL A 61 -5.95 -14.76 16.80
N VAL A 62 -5.56 -15.08 15.56
CA VAL A 62 -5.53 -14.11 14.46
C VAL A 62 -6.96 -13.73 14.05
N ASP A 63 -7.30 -12.46 14.17
CA ASP A 63 -8.49 -11.92 13.49
C ASP A 63 -8.17 -11.64 12.02
N VAL A 64 -8.48 -12.62 11.19
CA VAL A 64 -8.12 -12.59 9.78
C VAL A 64 -8.97 -11.58 8.99
N LEU A 65 -10.19 -11.31 9.43
CA LEU A 65 -11.06 -10.33 8.77
C LEU A 65 -10.55 -8.92 9.03
N MET A 66 -10.15 -8.62 10.27
CA MET A 66 -9.51 -7.34 10.59
C MET A 66 -8.27 -7.10 9.72
N VAL A 67 -7.36 -8.07 9.62
CA VAL A 67 -6.15 -7.92 8.80
C VAL A 67 -6.49 -7.77 7.31
N SER A 68 -7.51 -8.48 6.83
CA SER A 68 -8.00 -8.36 5.44
C SER A 68 -8.57 -6.97 5.15
N ASP A 69 -9.32 -6.38 6.09
CA ASP A 69 -9.83 -5.01 5.99
C ASP A 69 -8.70 -3.98 5.99
N LYS A 70 -7.64 -4.20 6.78
CA LYS A 70 -6.44 -3.33 6.73
C LYS A 70 -5.74 -3.42 5.36
N LEU A 71 -5.74 -4.59 4.72
CA LEU A 71 -5.21 -4.75 3.37
C LEU A 71 -6.07 -4.03 2.32
N VAL A 72 -7.39 -4.05 2.46
CA VAL A 72 -8.32 -3.24 1.64
C VAL A 72 -8.02 -1.75 1.83
N ALA A 73 -7.90 -1.29 3.08
CA ALA A 73 -7.61 0.11 3.39
C ALA A 73 -6.27 0.56 2.80
N ALA A 74 -5.23 -0.28 2.92
CA ALA A 74 -3.91 0.01 2.33
C ALA A 74 -3.94 0.05 0.79
N ALA A 75 -4.77 -0.77 0.14
CA ALA A 75 -4.95 -0.75 -1.30
C ALA A 75 -5.75 0.48 -1.77
N GLU A 76 -6.77 0.90 -1.03
CA GLU A 76 -7.57 2.12 -1.33
C GLU A 76 -6.75 3.41 -1.11
N GLU A 77 -5.74 3.39 -0.23
CA GLU A 77 -4.84 4.53 -0.02
C GLU A 77 -3.85 4.72 -1.19
N ALA A 78 -3.64 3.69 -2.02
CA ALA A 78 -2.73 3.76 -3.15
C ALA A 78 -3.36 4.51 -4.34
N GLU A 79 -2.65 5.51 -4.87
CA GLU A 79 -3.08 6.27 -6.04
C GLU A 79 -3.15 5.38 -7.30
N GLY A 80 -4.24 5.51 -8.05
CA GLY A 80 -4.48 4.74 -9.28
C GLY A 80 -5.13 3.38 -9.06
N ILE A 81 -5.46 3.04 -7.81
CA ILE A 81 -6.17 1.80 -7.44
C ILE A 81 -7.45 2.15 -6.68
N ARG A 82 -8.49 1.38 -6.96
CA ARG A 82 -9.70 1.32 -6.14
C ARG A 82 -9.90 -0.08 -5.65
N CYS A 83 -10.32 -0.23 -4.41
CA CYS A 83 -10.51 -1.50 -3.75
C CYS A 83 -11.97 -1.68 -3.37
N VAL A 84 -12.51 -2.83 -3.74
CA VAL A 84 -13.83 -3.26 -3.34
C VAL A 84 -13.83 -3.58 -1.83
N PRO A 85 -14.81 -3.09 -1.06
CA PRO A 85 -14.94 -3.44 0.36
C PRO A 85 -15.00 -4.96 0.57
N LEU A 86 -14.35 -5.45 1.62
CA LEU A 86 -14.19 -6.88 1.89
C LEU A 86 -15.52 -7.65 1.89
N ASN A 87 -16.57 -7.06 2.49
CA ASN A 87 -17.90 -7.66 2.55
C ASN A 87 -18.49 -7.97 1.17
N ARG A 88 -18.23 -7.13 0.16
CA ARG A 88 -18.70 -7.37 -1.22
C ARG A 88 -17.94 -8.54 -1.86
N THR A 89 -16.65 -8.72 -1.54
CA THR A 89 -15.91 -9.92 -1.94
C THR A 89 -16.47 -11.17 -1.28
N ILE A 90 -16.77 -11.12 0.03
CA ILE A 90 -17.35 -12.24 0.78
C ILE A 90 -18.71 -12.64 0.20
N GLU A 91 -19.56 -11.68 -0.14
CA GLU A 91 -20.85 -11.92 -0.78
C GLU A 91 -20.71 -12.59 -2.15
N ALA A 92 -19.76 -12.12 -2.97
CA ALA A 92 -19.47 -12.73 -4.26
C ALA A 92 -18.90 -14.15 -4.12
N MET A 93 -18.07 -14.42 -3.12
CA MET A 93 -17.59 -15.76 -2.83
C MET A 93 -18.74 -16.68 -2.40
N ARG A 94 -19.65 -16.18 -1.56
CA ARG A 94 -20.85 -16.93 -1.12
C ARG A 94 -21.77 -17.26 -2.30
N SER A 95 -21.99 -16.33 -3.23
CA SER A 95 -22.82 -16.56 -4.41
C SER A 95 -22.21 -17.61 -5.35
N LEU A 96 -20.87 -17.66 -5.42
CA LEU A 96 -20.12 -18.69 -6.15
C LEU A 96 -19.92 -19.99 -5.37
N LYS A 97 -20.46 -20.09 -4.13
CA LYS A 97 -20.27 -21.22 -3.21
C LYS A 97 -18.79 -21.53 -2.94
N MET A 98 -17.95 -20.50 -2.91
CA MET A 98 -16.53 -20.58 -2.59
C MET A 98 -16.32 -20.33 -1.09
N ASN A 99 -15.72 -21.29 -0.39
CA ASN A 99 -15.32 -21.13 1.02
C ASN A 99 -13.93 -20.49 1.18
N GLY A 100 -13.28 -20.17 0.06
CA GLY A 100 -11.92 -19.68 -0.03
C GLY A 100 -11.45 -19.80 -1.47
N VAL A 101 -10.41 -19.06 -1.83
CA VAL A 101 -9.77 -19.16 -3.15
C VAL A 101 -8.53 -20.05 -3.01
N ARG A 102 -8.55 -21.20 -3.67
CA ARG A 102 -7.51 -22.24 -3.55
C ARG A 102 -6.70 -22.44 -4.82
N SER A 103 -7.18 -21.89 -5.94
CA SER A 103 -6.47 -21.97 -7.23
C SER A 103 -6.47 -20.62 -7.95
N PRO A 104 -5.48 -20.38 -8.83
CA PRO A 104 -5.49 -19.21 -9.71
C PRO A 104 -6.75 -19.09 -10.57
N ALA A 105 -7.30 -20.23 -11.01
CA ALA A 105 -8.52 -20.28 -11.80
C ALA A 105 -9.74 -19.76 -11.01
N GLU A 106 -9.86 -20.12 -9.73
CA GLU A 106 -10.90 -19.60 -8.84
C GLU A 106 -10.75 -18.08 -8.62
N ALA A 107 -9.52 -17.59 -8.40
CA ALA A 107 -9.25 -16.17 -8.22
C ALA A 107 -9.75 -15.34 -9.42
N ARG A 108 -9.47 -15.83 -10.64
CA ARG A 108 -9.89 -15.19 -11.89
C ARG A 108 -11.39 -15.26 -12.12
N ARG A 109 -12.01 -16.40 -11.81
CA ARG A 109 -13.46 -16.56 -11.89
C ARG A 109 -14.17 -15.61 -10.94
N LEU A 110 -13.63 -15.44 -9.73
CA LEU A 110 -14.11 -14.44 -8.78
C LEU A 110 -13.94 -13.02 -9.35
N ALA A 111 -12.76 -12.70 -9.89
CA ALA A 111 -12.48 -11.40 -10.51
C ALA A 111 -13.49 -11.06 -11.63
N GLN A 112 -13.73 -12.01 -12.53
CA GLN A 112 -14.71 -11.90 -13.62
C GLN A 112 -16.13 -11.69 -13.09
N THR A 113 -16.54 -12.47 -12.08
CA THR A 113 -17.89 -12.38 -11.52
C THR A 113 -18.13 -11.05 -10.82
N MET A 114 -17.11 -10.52 -10.13
CA MET A 114 -17.19 -9.24 -9.46
C MET A 114 -17.03 -8.04 -10.40
N GLY A 115 -16.53 -8.26 -11.62
CA GLY A 115 -16.19 -7.21 -12.57
C GLY A 115 -14.97 -6.38 -12.16
N VAL A 116 -14.09 -6.94 -11.32
CA VAL A 116 -12.84 -6.29 -10.90
C VAL A 116 -11.70 -6.67 -11.84
N ASP A 117 -10.69 -5.82 -11.90
CA ASP A 117 -9.51 -6.04 -12.74
C ASP A 117 -8.51 -6.97 -12.05
N GLY A 118 -8.36 -6.85 -10.73
CA GLY A 118 -7.45 -7.65 -9.91
C GLY A 118 -8.09 -8.23 -8.66
N VAL A 119 -7.60 -9.39 -8.21
CA VAL A 119 -7.97 -10.00 -6.93
C VAL A 119 -6.70 -10.31 -6.15
N LEU A 120 -6.59 -9.79 -4.93
CA LEU A 120 -5.55 -10.11 -3.97
C LEU A 120 -5.99 -11.34 -3.17
N VAL A 121 -5.16 -12.39 -3.22
CA VAL A 121 -5.33 -13.63 -2.45
C VAL A 121 -4.11 -13.79 -1.57
N GLY A 122 -4.30 -14.09 -0.29
CA GLY A 122 -3.17 -14.21 0.61
C GLY A 122 -3.44 -14.97 1.90
N SER A 123 -2.40 -15.06 2.71
CA SER A 123 -2.43 -15.66 4.03
C SER A 123 -1.59 -14.89 5.04
N VAL A 124 -1.98 -15.00 6.31
CA VAL A 124 -1.19 -14.59 7.47
C VAL A 124 -0.27 -15.74 7.83
N THR A 125 1.03 -15.57 7.65
CA THR A 125 2.05 -16.64 7.78
C THR A 125 2.79 -16.61 9.12
N ALA A 126 2.73 -15.50 9.85
CA ALA A 126 3.24 -15.38 11.21
C ALA A 126 2.37 -14.39 11.98
N TYR A 127 2.13 -14.63 13.26
CA TYR A 127 1.34 -13.73 14.11
C TYR A 127 1.73 -13.91 15.57
N ASP A 128 2.22 -12.84 16.20
CA ASP A 128 2.39 -12.74 17.65
C ASP A 128 1.85 -11.37 18.11
N PRO A 129 0.79 -11.35 18.93
CA PRO A 129 0.18 -10.10 19.40
C PRO A 129 0.94 -9.44 20.57
N TYR A 130 1.79 -10.17 21.28
CA TYR A 130 2.47 -9.69 22.49
C TYR A 130 3.87 -9.16 22.17
N THR A 131 4.59 -9.87 21.30
CA THR A 131 5.75 -9.33 20.60
C THR A 131 5.29 -9.08 19.16
N PRO A 132 4.98 -7.84 18.73
CA PRO A 132 4.35 -7.62 17.43
C PRO A 132 5.21 -8.17 16.29
N VAL A 133 4.83 -9.35 15.81
CA VAL A 133 5.41 -10.03 14.66
C VAL A 133 4.24 -10.39 13.75
N MET A 134 4.35 -10.03 12.48
CA MET A 134 3.34 -10.36 11.48
C MET A 134 3.99 -10.72 10.16
N GLY A 135 3.58 -11.89 9.64
CA GLY A 135 3.92 -12.35 8.30
C GLY A 135 2.69 -12.30 7.40
N LEU A 136 2.83 -11.74 6.21
CA LEU A 136 1.79 -11.70 5.19
C LEU A 136 2.36 -12.20 3.87
N SER A 137 1.64 -13.10 3.21
CA SER A 137 1.92 -13.55 1.85
C SER A 137 0.71 -13.23 0.99
N VAL A 138 0.88 -12.43 -0.05
CA VAL A 138 -0.21 -11.95 -0.91
C VAL A 138 0.20 -12.07 -2.37
N ALA A 139 -0.72 -12.53 -3.21
CA ALA A 139 -0.58 -12.63 -4.64
C ALA A 139 -1.72 -11.90 -5.34
N LEU A 140 -1.39 -11.14 -6.38
CA LEU A 140 -2.32 -10.42 -7.24
C LEU A 140 -2.63 -11.24 -8.48
N PHE A 141 -3.90 -11.57 -8.69
CA PHE A 141 -4.39 -12.24 -9.89
C PHE A 141 -5.23 -11.27 -10.72
N ALA A 142 -4.89 -11.09 -12.00
CA ALA A 142 -5.72 -10.33 -12.92
C ALA A 142 -6.86 -11.17 -13.49
N ARG A 143 -8.00 -10.52 -13.73
CA ARG A 143 -8.98 -10.98 -14.71
C ARG A 143 -8.32 -11.11 -16.08
N PRO A 144 -8.65 -12.11 -16.91
CA PRO A 144 -8.13 -12.20 -18.28
C PRO A 144 -8.33 -10.89 -19.05
N GLY A 145 -7.24 -10.31 -19.56
CA GLY A 145 -7.24 -9.01 -20.25
C GLY A 145 -7.24 -7.77 -19.34
N GLY A 146 -7.49 -7.92 -18.04
CA GLY A 146 -7.39 -6.85 -17.05
C GLY A 146 -5.95 -6.56 -16.66
N MET A 147 -5.62 -5.28 -16.42
CA MET A 147 -4.26 -4.81 -16.04
C MET A 147 -3.14 -5.26 -17.00
N ALA A 148 -3.51 -5.67 -18.21
CA ALA A 148 -2.58 -5.87 -19.29
C ALA A 148 -2.14 -4.47 -19.74
N VAL A 149 -0.84 -4.21 -19.71
CA VAL A 149 -0.27 -3.06 -20.39
C VAL A 149 -0.74 -3.16 -21.82
N THR A 150 -1.56 -2.20 -22.26
CA THR A 150 -2.23 -2.18 -23.55
C THR A 150 -1.28 -2.74 -24.59
N ARG A 151 -1.55 -3.96 -25.09
CA ARG A 151 -0.96 -4.41 -26.34
C ARG A 151 -1.46 -3.38 -27.32
N THR A 152 -0.57 -2.52 -27.82
CA THR A 152 -0.84 -1.63 -28.94
C THR A 152 -1.78 -2.36 -29.87
N ALA A 153 -2.98 -1.81 -30.08
CA ALA A 153 -4.05 -2.49 -30.80
C ALA A 153 -3.45 -3.12 -32.06
N LEU A 154 -3.41 -4.46 -32.12
CA LEU A 154 -2.78 -5.18 -33.22
C LEU A 154 -3.46 -4.72 -34.51
N SER A 155 -2.78 -3.87 -35.28
CA SER A 155 -3.31 -3.33 -36.52
C SER A 155 -3.22 -4.44 -37.57
N PRO A 156 -4.35 -4.91 -38.15
CA PRO A 156 -4.32 -5.94 -39.18
C PRO A 156 -3.48 -5.53 -40.40
N ARG A 157 -3.37 -4.22 -40.64
CA ARG A 157 -2.55 -3.63 -41.70
C ARG A 157 -1.05 -3.76 -41.42
N GLU A 158 -0.64 -3.70 -40.16
CA GLU A 158 0.77 -3.91 -39.76
C GLU A 158 1.13 -5.39 -39.76
N LEU A 159 0.20 -6.26 -39.34
CA LEU A 159 0.37 -7.72 -39.43
C LEU A 159 0.45 -8.21 -40.89
N GLY A 160 -0.41 -7.69 -41.78
CA GLY A 160 -0.41 -8.05 -43.20
C GLY A 160 0.81 -7.57 -43.97
N ASN A 161 1.52 -6.55 -43.46
CA ASN A 161 2.74 -6.02 -44.05
C ASN A 161 4.03 -6.50 -43.33
N SER A 162 3.92 -7.35 -42.31
CA SER A 162 5.07 -7.87 -41.57
C SER A 162 5.68 -9.07 -42.33
N PRO A 163 6.93 -8.98 -42.81
CA PRO A 163 7.59 -10.07 -43.53
C PRO A 163 8.06 -11.20 -42.60
N THR A 164 8.04 -10.97 -41.29
CA THR A 164 8.38 -11.94 -40.26
C THR A 164 7.19 -12.17 -39.34
N GLU A 165 6.92 -13.44 -39.05
CA GLU A 165 6.06 -13.83 -37.94
C GLU A 165 6.82 -13.51 -36.65
N GLY A 166 6.28 -12.62 -35.82
CA GLY A 166 6.88 -12.32 -34.53
C GLY A 166 6.96 -13.59 -33.68
N PRO A 167 7.94 -13.72 -32.77
CA PRO A 167 8.00 -14.88 -31.89
C PRO A 167 6.65 -15.06 -31.20
N PRO A 168 6.10 -16.30 -31.15
CA PRO A 168 4.82 -16.53 -30.50
C PRO A 168 4.91 -15.94 -29.09
N PRO A 169 3.91 -15.15 -28.64
CA PRO A 169 3.92 -14.62 -27.30
C PRO A 169 4.13 -15.80 -26.36
N PRO A 170 5.03 -15.70 -25.36
CA PRO A 170 5.29 -16.81 -24.47
C PRO A 170 3.95 -17.26 -23.89
N THR A 171 3.52 -18.46 -24.27
CA THR A 171 2.33 -19.13 -23.76
C THR A 171 2.67 -19.62 -22.36
N ARG A 172 2.91 -18.69 -21.44
CA ARG A 172 2.68 -18.97 -20.03
C ARG A 172 1.17 -19.04 -19.91
N PHE A 173 0.66 -20.27 -19.88
CA PHE A 173 -0.70 -20.53 -19.43
C PHE A 173 -0.91 -19.69 -18.19
N GLY A 174 -1.89 -18.79 -18.26
CA GLY A 174 -2.13 -17.79 -17.24
C GLY A 174 -2.61 -18.46 -15.96
N GLU A 175 -1.71 -19.05 -15.22
CA GLU A 175 -1.96 -19.56 -13.87
C GLU A 175 -1.08 -18.82 -12.86
N ASP A 176 0.01 -18.21 -13.32
CA ASP A 176 0.87 -17.40 -12.48
C ASP A 176 0.15 -16.13 -11.99
N PRO A 177 0.41 -15.70 -10.74
CA PRO A 177 0.03 -14.37 -10.29
C PRO A 177 0.80 -13.30 -11.07
N LEU A 178 0.22 -12.11 -11.21
CA LEU A 178 0.89 -10.96 -11.83
C LEU A 178 2.05 -10.47 -10.96
N ALA A 179 1.78 -10.34 -9.66
CA ALA A 179 2.73 -9.96 -8.65
C ALA A 179 2.46 -10.78 -7.39
N SER A 180 3.52 -11.06 -6.63
CA SER A 180 3.42 -11.68 -5.33
C SER A 180 4.39 -11.02 -4.36
N ALA A 181 3.97 -10.87 -3.12
CA ALA A 181 4.73 -10.30 -2.04
C ALA A 181 4.64 -11.22 -0.83
N SER A 182 5.79 -11.45 -0.19
CA SER A 182 5.86 -12.15 1.09
C SER A 182 6.70 -11.31 2.03
N VAL A 183 6.09 -10.85 3.11
CA VAL A 183 6.75 -10.05 4.15
C VAL A 183 6.71 -10.80 5.48
N HIS A 184 7.77 -10.66 6.25
CA HIS A 184 7.86 -11.12 7.63
C HIS A 184 8.44 -9.97 8.46
N LEU A 185 7.59 -9.34 9.26
CA LEU A 185 7.92 -8.10 9.97
C LEU A 185 7.95 -8.41 11.47
N ASP A 186 9.13 -8.24 12.06
CA ASP A 186 9.35 -8.33 13.50
C ASP A 186 9.63 -6.94 14.06
N ALA A 187 8.79 -6.47 14.98
CA ALA A 187 8.95 -5.16 15.62
C ALA A 187 10.21 -5.02 16.46
N LYS A 188 10.93 -6.10 16.78
CA LYS A 188 12.25 -6.05 17.43
C LYS A 188 13.36 -5.65 16.45
N ASN A 189 13.15 -5.82 15.15
CA ASN A 189 14.15 -5.49 14.14
C ASN A 189 14.23 -3.97 13.95
N ASN A 190 15.44 -3.43 14.09
CA ASN A 190 15.70 -1.99 13.90
C ASN A 190 15.29 -1.47 12.51
N GLN A 191 15.41 -2.29 11.45
CA GLN A 191 14.93 -1.89 10.13
C GLN A 191 13.41 -1.70 10.13
N VAL A 192 12.67 -2.64 10.72
CA VAL A 192 11.21 -2.57 10.82
C VAL A 192 10.80 -1.37 11.68
N LEU A 193 11.51 -1.08 12.77
CA LEU A 193 11.26 0.12 13.58
C LEU A 193 11.44 1.41 12.79
N MET A 194 12.45 1.49 11.92
CA MET A 194 12.66 2.64 11.04
C MET A 194 11.57 2.75 9.97
N ASP A 195 11.11 1.62 9.43
CA ASP A 195 10.02 1.58 8.46
C ASP A 195 8.68 2.02 9.10
N VAL A 196 8.37 1.55 10.32
CA VAL A 196 7.17 1.97 11.08
C VAL A 196 7.23 3.45 11.41
N LYS A 197 8.40 3.96 11.78
CA LYS A 197 8.59 5.39 12.01
C LYS A 197 8.27 6.18 10.74
N SER A 198 8.86 5.78 9.61
CA SER A 198 8.66 6.43 8.30
C SER A 198 7.19 6.35 7.85
N TYR A 199 6.53 5.23 8.13
CA TYR A 199 5.10 5.05 7.87
C TYR A 199 4.24 6.02 8.70
N GLY A 200 4.52 6.14 10.00
CA GLY A 200 3.74 6.99 10.89
C GLY A 200 3.94 8.49 10.71
N GLU A 201 4.98 8.91 9.98
CA GLU A 201 5.21 10.31 9.62
C GLU A 201 4.05 10.83 8.75
N GLY A 202 3.44 11.93 9.17
CA GLY A 202 2.31 12.55 8.46
C GLY A 202 0.93 11.89 8.64
N ARG A 203 0.85 10.73 9.33
CA ARG A 203 -0.42 10.01 9.58
C ARG A 203 -1.03 10.29 10.96
N LEU A 204 -0.31 11.00 11.81
CA LEU A 204 -0.72 11.28 13.19
C LEU A 204 -1.08 12.76 13.34
N LYS A 205 -2.23 13.01 13.98
CA LYS A 205 -2.69 14.37 14.30
C LYS A 205 -2.12 14.83 15.65
N GLY A 206 -1.41 15.95 15.64
CA GLY A 206 -0.92 16.64 16.83
C GLY A 206 0.23 15.94 17.57
N PRO A 207 0.79 16.60 18.61
CA PRO A 207 1.88 16.08 19.41
C PRO A 207 1.38 14.98 20.36
N SER A 208 1.38 13.73 19.91
CA SER A 208 1.16 12.56 20.76
C SER A 208 2.46 12.18 21.47
N ALA A 209 2.41 11.93 22.78
CA ALA A 209 3.56 11.45 23.56
C ALA A 209 4.14 10.12 23.01
N LEU A 210 3.30 9.30 22.36
CA LEU A 210 3.72 8.05 21.73
C LEU A 210 4.23 8.24 20.29
N GLY A 211 3.76 9.29 19.59
CA GLY A 211 4.06 9.50 18.16
C GLY A 211 3.83 8.22 17.33
N TRP A 212 4.77 7.94 16.42
CA TRP A 212 4.77 6.76 15.56
C TRP A 212 4.78 5.43 16.33
N ARG A 213 5.24 5.40 17.59
CA ARG A 213 5.25 4.17 18.40
C ARG A 213 3.86 3.65 18.73
N ARG A 214 2.80 4.46 18.53
CA ARG A 214 1.40 3.98 18.65
C ARG A 214 1.14 2.72 17.82
N TYR A 215 1.72 2.63 16.63
CA TYR A 215 1.59 1.47 15.75
C TYR A 215 2.26 0.21 16.32
N LEU A 216 3.17 0.33 17.30
CA LEU A 216 3.80 -0.81 17.98
C LEU A 216 3.08 -1.22 19.28
N MET A 217 2.24 -0.34 19.83
CA MET A 217 1.56 -0.59 21.12
C MET A 217 0.28 -1.42 20.98
N SER A 218 -0.23 -1.56 19.76
CA SER A 218 -1.44 -2.33 19.47
C SER A 218 -1.26 -3.15 18.22
N VAL A 219 -1.77 -4.38 18.24
CA VAL A 219 -1.73 -5.26 17.07
C VAL A 219 -2.54 -4.70 15.92
N ASP A 220 -3.65 -4.01 16.20
CA ASP A 220 -4.45 -3.34 15.17
C ASP A 220 -3.61 -2.31 14.40
N GLY A 221 -2.91 -1.43 15.11
CA GLY A 221 -2.01 -0.46 14.50
C GLY A 221 -0.82 -1.11 13.79
N TYR A 222 -0.26 -2.18 14.35
CA TYR A 222 0.84 -2.90 13.70
C TYR A 222 0.38 -3.58 12.41
N SER A 223 -0.81 -4.16 12.41
CA SER A 223 -1.44 -4.81 11.26
C SER A 223 -1.69 -3.81 10.12
N GLU A 224 -2.05 -2.56 10.45
CA GLU A 224 -2.20 -1.48 9.47
C GLU A 224 -0.88 -1.18 8.75
N PHE A 225 0.23 -1.07 9.50
CA PHE A 225 1.57 -0.92 8.93
C PHE A 225 1.96 -2.13 8.08
N CYS A 226 1.73 -3.36 8.57
CA CYS A 226 2.07 -4.58 7.83
C CYS A 226 1.28 -4.70 6.52
N ALA A 227 -0.01 -4.34 6.53
CA ALA A 227 -0.84 -4.28 5.33
C ALA A 227 -0.29 -3.27 4.31
N PHE A 228 0.02 -2.05 4.75
CA PHE A 228 0.66 -1.03 3.91
C PHE A 228 1.96 -1.52 3.30
N ARG A 229 2.86 -2.11 4.10
CA ARG A 229 4.15 -2.59 3.62
C ARG A 229 4.01 -3.73 2.62
N THR A 230 2.98 -4.56 2.77
CA THR A 230 2.64 -5.64 1.84
C THR A 230 2.16 -5.08 0.50
N ILE A 231 1.26 -4.09 0.50
CA ILE A 231 0.81 -3.44 -0.72
C ILE A 231 1.96 -2.71 -1.42
N ASP A 232 2.82 -2.00 -0.70
CA ASP A 232 4.04 -1.38 -1.25
C ASP A 232 4.92 -2.42 -1.97
N GLU A 233 5.05 -3.63 -1.42
CA GLU A 233 5.80 -4.70 -2.06
C GLU A 233 5.11 -5.23 -3.33
N VAL A 234 3.79 -5.46 -3.28
CA VAL A 234 3.01 -5.88 -4.46
C VAL A 234 3.15 -4.86 -5.59
N LEU A 235 3.02 -3.57 -5.27
CA LEU A 235 3.15 -2.48 -6.24
C LEU A 235 4.55 -2.40 -6.82
N ARG A 236 5.59 -2.60 -5.99
CA ARG A 236 6.97 -2.63 -6.50
C ARG A 236 7.19 -3.75 -7.52
N GLN A 237 6.63 -4.93 -7.27
CA GLN A 237 6.67 -6.04 -8.22
C GLN A 237 5.89 -5.70 -9.50
N GLU A 238 4.74 -5.04 -9.38
CA GLU A 238 3.97 -4.56 -10.54
C GLU A 238 4.75 -3.52 -11.36
N TRP A 239 5.45 -2.58 -10.72
CA TRP A 239 6.33 -1.62 -11.40
C TRP A 239 7.39 -2.34 -12.24
N VAL A 240 8.04 -3.37 -11.68
CA VAL A 240 9.03 -4.19 -12.40
C VAL A 240 8.38 -4.92 -13.58
N ARG A 241 7.19 -5.50 -13.39
CA ARG A 241 6.43 -6.21 -14.44
C ARG A 241 6.04 -5.28 -15.59
N VAL A 242 5.44 -4.14 -15.29
CA VAL A 242 4.97 -3.16 -16.27
C VAL A 242 6.15 -2.59 -17.05
N THR A 243 7.21 -2.20 -16.36
CA THR A 243 8.44 -1.69 -17.01
C THR A 243 9.06 -2.72 -17.93
N ARG A 244 9.21 -3.98 -17.48
CA ARG A 244 9.73 -5.06 -18.33
C ARG A 244 8.86 -5.27 -19.57
N THR A 245 7.54 -5.21 -19.43
CA THR A 245 6.61 -5.37 -20.55
C THR A 245 6.77 -4.22 -21.56
N ALA A 246 6.90 -2.98 -21.07
CA ALA A 246 7.10 -1.80 -21.92
C ALA A 246 8.42 -1.84 -22.71
N VAL A 247 9.53 -2.28 -22.09
CA VAL A 247 10.83 -2.41 -22.78
C VAL A 247 10.76 -3.42 -23.92
N VAL A 248 10.16 -4.59 -23.69
CA VAL A 248 9.99 -5.62 -24.75
C VAL A 248 9.15 -5.09 -25.91
N SER A 249 8.10 -4.32 -25.64
CA SER A 249 7.31 -3.67 -26.70
C SER A 249 8.08 -2.59 -27.45
N GLY A 250 9.03 -1.90 -26.80
CA GLY A 250 9.84 -0.84 -27.41
C GLY A 250 10.99 -1.35 -28.29
N GLU A 251 11.67 -2.43 -27.90
CA GLU A 251 12.74 -3.04 -28.72
C GLU A 251 12.19 -3.60 -30.05
N GLN A 252 10.99 -4.17 -30.05
CA GLN A 252 10.31 -4.59 -31.28
C GLN A 252 10.00 -3.43 -32.24
N GLY A 253 9.98 -2.19 -31.76
CA GLY A 253 9.79 -1.00 -32.57
C GLY A 253 11.08 -0.36 -33.11
N LYS A 254 12.25 -0.73 -32.59
CA LYS A 254 13.53 -0.06 -32.93
C LYS A 254 14.38 -0.80 -33.98
N ASP A 255 14.17 -2.10 -34.17
CA ASP A 255 14.80 -2.88 -35.25
C ASP A 255 14.01 -2.79 -36.59
N ARG A 256 13.31 -1.67 -36.82
CA ARG A 256 12.54 -1.39 -38.04
C ARG A 256 13.10 -0.17 -38.79
#